data_AF-A0A545UBK9-F1
#
_entry.id   AF-A0A545UBK9-F1
#
_cell.length_a   1.000
_cell.length_b   1.000
_cell.length_c   1.000
_cell.angle_alpha   90.00
_cell.angle_beta   90.00
_cell.angle_gamma   90.00
#
_symmetry.space_group_name_H-M   'P 1'
#
loop_
_entity.id
_entity.type
_entity.pdbx_description
1 polymer ?
#
loop_
_entity_poly.entity_id
_entity_poly.type
_entity_poly.pdbx_seq_one_letter_code
_entity_poly.pdbx_strand_id
1 'polypeptide(L)'
;MKTDILPMIRHFAVYVAAQYKQAQCQKSAAALTYMTLFAIVPLMTVTYAMFSVIPAFQGLGDQLRGFIFDHFVPDSGQEVQEYLAAFSSQARSLTWAGLLMLFATAYLMLKNIEKIFNAIWGVSRGRHGLPNFLLYWAILSLGPLVLGVALASSTYLISVRLIFDELDSFGILPWLFQFIPWVLTAALFTLLFAAVPNCKVPVKHAITGGLITAVCFELVKDLFSFVVSYISIEVIYGAFAVVPLFLLWINLLWTIILAGAVLVQVLSSYKTSAEGRGYPDLVAALVALWQLKQKSRSGRAVKDVHMLAAGLASSQWQALRAAFLRHRLITTTQQGDYVLSRDLDEVTLRELAAIIAMPVQMPVMVMPLQQAPWFAPLAARLQAVDAYTDREFEISLGALFAARDEAPAAGDRDPAAPKPKGRKQAAG
;
A
#
# COMPACT_ATOMS: atom_id res chain seq x y z
N MET A 1 5.24 -28.77 -21.05
CA MET A 1 4.66 -27.96 -19.95
C MET A 1 4.38 -26.55 -20.46
N LYS A 2 3.23 -26.31 -21.10
CA LYS A 2 2.68 -24.95 -21.24
C LYS A 2 1.75 -24.78 -20.04
N THR A 3 2.26 -24.21 -18.96
CA THR A 3 1.41 -23.80 -17.83
C THR A 3 0.45 -22.72 -18.33
N ASP A 4 -0.85 -22.91 -18.11
CA ASP A 4 -1.89 -21.97 -18.53
C ASP A 4 -1.71 -20.63 -17.79
N ILE A 5 -1.07 -19.66 -18.46
CA ILE A 5 -0.81 -18.31 -17.92
C ILE A 5 -2.11 -17.52 -17.76
N LEU A 6 -3.09 -17.78 -18.62
CA LEU A 6 -4.38 -17.08 -18.65
C LEU A 6 -5.20 -17.19 -17.34
N PRO A 7 -5.45 -18.41 -16.79
CA PRO A 7 -6.12 -18.53 -15.51
C PRO A 7 -5.32 -17.87 -14.38
N MET A 8 -3.99 -17.94 -14.38
CA MET A 8 -3.18 -17.28 -13.34
C MET A 8 -3.38 -15.76 -13.34
N ILE A 9 -3.33 -15.11 -14.52
CA ILE A 9 -3.58 -13.67 -14.66
C ILE A 9 -5.00 -13.32 -14.20
N ARG A 10 -6.00 -14.15 -14.56
CA ARG A 10 -7.38 -13.92 -14.15
C ARG A 10 -7.54 -13.98 -12.62
N HIS A 11 -7.00 -14.99 -11.96
CA HIS A 11 -7.06 -15.10 -10.51
C HIS A 11 -6.33 -13.92 -9.83
N PHE A 12 -5.19 -13.51 -10.38
CA PHE A 12 -4.46 -12.33 -9.89
C PHE A 12 -5.29 -11.05 -10.02
N ALA A 13 -5.89 -10.80 -11.19
CA ALA A 13 -6.75 -9.63 -11.42
C ALA A 13 -7.97 -9.61 -10.49
N VAL A 14 -8.63 -10.77 -10.31
CA VAL A 14 -9.75 -10.92 -9.36
C VAL A 14 -9.30 -10.62 -7.93
N TYR A 15 -8.12 -11.09 -7.54
CA TYR A 15 -7.56 -10.83 -6.21
C TYR A 15 -7.24 -9.34 -6.01
N VAL A 16 -6.64 -8.66 -7.00
CA VAL A 16 -6.41 -7.21 -6.96
C VAL A 16 -7.74 -6.45 -6.82
N ALA A 17 -8.77 -6.83 -7.58
CA ALA A 17 -10.09 -6.21 -7.49
C ALA A 17 -10.75 -6.43 -6.12
N ALA A 18 -10.62 -7.63 -5.55
CA ALA A 18 -11.11 -7.93 -4.21
C ALA A 18 -10.41 -7.07 -3.14
N GLN A 19 -9.09 -6.92 -3.23
CA GLN A 19 -8.31 -6.08 -2.32
C GLN A 19 -8.65 -4.60 -2.45
N TYR A 20 -8.84 -4.09 -3.68
CA TYR A 20 -9.29 -2.71 -3.92
C TYR A 20 -10.63 -2.42 -3.24
N LYS A 21 -11.57 -3.37 -3.31
CA LYS A 21 -12.88 -3.27 -2.66
C LYS A 21 -12.77 -3.36 -1.13
N GLN A 22 -11.97 -4.30 -0.63
CA GLN A 22 -11.76 -4.48 0.81
C GLN A 22 -11.10 -3.26 1.46
N ALA A 23 -10.12 -2.65 0.79
CA ALA A 23 -9.46 -1.43 1.22
C ALA A 23 -10.32 -0.16 1.05
N GLN A 24 -11.56 -0.29 0.55
CA GLN A 24 -12.49 0.81 0.30
C GLN A 24 -11.90 1.93 -0.58
N CYS A 25 -11.04 1.57 -1.54
CA CYS A 25 -10.28 2.54 -2.32
C CYS A 25 -11.17 3.55 -3.07
N GLN A 26 -12.37 3.17 -3.50
CA GLN A 26 -13.30 4.11 -4.14
C GLN A 26 -13.77 5.22 -3.19
N LYS A 27 -14.02 4.89 -1.92
CA LYS A 27 -14.39 5.89 -0.89
C LYS A 27 -13.20 6.80 -0.60
N SER A 28 -12.00 6.22 -0.52
CA SER A 28 -10.75 6.98 -0.36
C SER A 28 -10.47 7.89 -1.56
N ALA A 29 -10.71 7.44 -2.79
CA ALA A 29 -10.57 8.25 -3.99
C ALA A 29 -11.51 9.45 -3.96
N ALA A 30 -12.79 9.24 -3.63
CA ALA A 30 -13.76 10.35 -3.50
C ALA A 30 -13.35 11.36 -2.42
N ALA A 31 -12.90 10.88 -1.25
CA ALA A 31 -12.42 11.75 -0.18
C ALA A 31 -11.17 12.54 -0.58
N LEU A 32 -10.21 11.90 -1.26
CA LEU A 32 -9.01 12.54 -1.77
C LEU A 32 -9.31 13.54 -2.89
N THR A 33 -10.31 13.28 -3.74
CA THR A 33 -10.80 14.24 -4.74
C THR A 33 -11.25 15.53 -4.08
N TYR A 34 -12.13 15.42 -3.09
CA TYR A 34 -12.61 16.58 -2.34
C TYR A 34 -11.45 17.31 -1.65
N MET A 35 -10.57 16.59 -0.95
CA MET A 35 -9.41 17.22 -0.30
C MET A 35 -8.47 17.91 -1.29
N THR A 36 -8.26 17.32 -2.48
CA THR A 36 -7.42 17.89 -3.53
C THR A 36 -7.99 19.22 -4.03
N LEU A 37 -9.31 19.31 -4.18
CA LEU A 37 -9.97 20.57 -4.57
C LEU A 37 -9.67 21.70 -3.57
N PHE A 38 -9.71 21.43 -2.27
CA PHE A 38 -9.39 22.45 -1.26
C PHE A 38 -7.88 22.70 -1.11
N ALA A 39 -7.05 21.70 -1.42
CA ALA A 39 -5.62 21.75 -1.20
C ALA A 39 -4.80 22.25 -2.41
N ILE A 40 -5.36 22.23 -3.62
CA ILE A 40 -4.68 22.67 -4.83
C ILE A 40 -4.23 24.14 -4.71
N VAL A 41 -5.10 25.00 -4.18
CA VAL A 41 -4.80 26.43 -3.97
C VAL A 41 -3.68 26.60 -2.93
N PRO A 42 -3.78 26.04 -1.71
CA PRO A 42 -2.66 26.02 -0.75
C PRO A 42 -1.32 25.55 -1.33
N LEU A 43 -1.32 24.42 -2.05
CA LEU A 43 -0.12 23.83 -2.64
C LEU A 43 0.49 24.73 -3.72
N MET A 44 -0.33 25.30 -4.58
CA MET A 44 0.10 26.27 -5.59
C MET A 44 0.70 27.50 -4.93
N THR A 45 0.03 28.07 -3.93
CA THR A 45 0.53 29.25 -3.21
C THR A 45 1.89 29.00 -2.57
N VAL A 46 2.08 27.86 -1.89
CA VAL A 46 3.38 27.52 -1.31
C VAL A 46 4.45 27.37 -2.39
N THR A 47 4.11 26.76 -3.53
CA THR A 47 5.02 26.57 -4.66
C THR A 47 5.43 27.91 -5.27
N TYR A 48 4.48 28.82 -5.54
CA TYR A 48 4.75 30.14 -6.07
C TYR A 48 5.52 31.03 -5.09
N ALA A 49 5.19 30.97 -3.80
CA ALA A 49 5.93 31.68 -2.76
C ALA A 49 7.41 31.24 -2.75
N MET A 50 7.67 29.93 -2.84
CA MET A 50 9.03 29.41 -2.95
C MET A 50 9.76 29.89 -4.22
N PHE A 51 9.10 29.88 -5.38
CA PHE A 51 9.69 30.41 -6.61
C PHE A 51 9.98 31.91 -6.55
N SER A 52 9.15 32.69 -5.85
CA SER A 52 9.35 34.14 -5.70
C SER A 52 10.57 34.50 -4.83
N VAL A 53 10.91 33.64 -3.86
CA VAL A 53 12.03 33.86 -2.93
C VAL A 53 13.38 33.53 -3.59
N ILE A 54 13.38 32.66 -4.60
CA ILE A 54 14.60 32.21 -5.30
C ILE A 54 14.72 32.95 -6.64
N PRO A 55 15.68 33.89 -6.80
CA PRO A 55 15.79 34.69 -8.03
C PRO A 55 15.91 33.85 -9.31
N ALA A 56 16.57 32.69 -9.24
CA ALA A 56 16.74 31.77 -10.36
C ALA A 56 15.42 31.13 -10.86
N PHE A 57 14.33 31.22 -10.10
CA PHE A 57 13.03 30.63 -10.44
C PHE A 57 11.98 31.65 -10.84
N GLN A 58 12.37 32.92 -10.99
CA GLN A 58 11.49 33.95 -11.54
C GLN A 58 11.06 33.55 -12.97
N GLY A 59 9.75 33.57 -13.22
CA GLY A 59 9.17 33.16 -14.52
C GLY A 59 8.83 31.67 -14.65
N LEU A 60 9.34 30.78 -13.79
CA LEU A 60 8.98 29.35 -13.82
C LEU A 60 7.52 29.08 -13.42
N GLY A 61 6.84 30.06 -12.83
CA GLY A 61 5.43 29.94 -12.46
C GLY A 61 4.51 29.68 -13.65
N ASP A 62 4.77 30.31 -14.80
CA ASP A 62 3.96 30.11 -16.01
C ASP A 62 4.30 28.79 -16.70
N GLN A 63 5.56 28.32 -16.59
CA GLN A 63 5.95 26.98 -17.05
C GLN A 63 5.31 25.88 -16.20
N LEU A 64 5.26 26.05 -14.87
CA LEU A 64 4.57 25.12 -13.98
C LEU A 64 3.09 25.05 -14.30
N ARG A 65 2.48 26.21 -14.60
CA ARG A 65 1.09 26.27 -15.07
C ARG A 65 0.93 25.40 -16.32
N GLY A 66 1.70 25.67 -17.38
CA GLY A 66 1.65 24.89 -18.62
C GLY A 66 1.85 23.39 -18.41
N PHE A 67 2.87 23.01 -17.61
CA PHE A 67 3.15 21.61 -17.28
C PHE A 67 1.95 20.91 -16.59
N ILE A 68 1.26 21.59 -15.67
CA ILE A 68 0.07 21.03 -15.03
C ILE A 68 -1.07 20.87 -16.04
N PHE A 69 -1.27 21.82 -16.95
CA PHE A 69 -2.28 21.68 -18.00
C PHE A 69 -1.95 20.53 -18.94
N ASP A 70 -0.78 20.56 -19.57
CA ASP A 70 -0.38 19.59 -20.59
C ASP A 70 -0.37 18.14 -20.08
N HIS A 71 -0.06 17.94 -18.80
CA HIS A 71 0.07 16.59 -18.22
C HIS A 71 -1.10 16.16 -17.34
N PHE A 72 -1.76 17.08 -16.64
CA PHE A 72 -2.74 16.75 -15.60
C PHE A 72 -4.13 17.34 -15.82
N VAL A 73 -4.38 18.17 -16.83
CA VAL A 73 -5.72 18.69 -17.13
C VAL A 73 -6.07 18.36 -18.59
N PRO A 74 -7.18 17.67 -18.85
CA PRO A 74 -7.63 17.42 -20.22
C PRO A 74 -7.98 18.74 -20.93
N ASP A 75 -7.82 18.79 -22.26
CA ASP A 75 -7.90 20.00 -23.11
C ASP A 75 -9.20 20.81 -22.97
N SER A 76 -10.26 20.20 -22.44
CA SER A 76 -11.55 20.84 -22.15
C SER A 76 -11.57 21.77 -20.92
N GLY A 77 -10.42 21.98 -20.26
CA GLY A 77 -10.32 22.65 -18.95
C GLY A 77 -9.99 24.15 -18.97
N GLN A 78 -10.14 24.85 -20.09
CA GLN A 78 -9.68 26.23 -20.26
C GLN A 78 -10.27 27.22 -19.23
N GLU A 79 -11.51 27.01 -18.77
CA GLU A 79 -12.08 27.83 -17.69
C GLU A 79 -11.45 27.53 -16.30
N VAL A 80 -11.05 26.27 -16.02
CA VAL A 80 -10.32 25.92 -14.78
C VAL A 80 -8.98 26.66 -14.73
N GLN A 81 -8.36 26.88 -15.89
CA GLN A 81 -7.12 27.63 -16.01
C GLN A 81 -7.27 29.08 -15.58
N GLU A 82 -8.34 29.75 -16.00
CA GLU A 82 -8.60 31.14 -15.62
C GLU A 82 -8.87 31.27 -14.12
N TYR A 83 -9.64 30.35 -13.53
CA TYR A 83 -9.87 30.34 -12.09
C TYR A 83 -8.58 30.09 -11.30
N LEU A 84 -7.78 29.09 -11.67
CA LEU A 84 -6.51 28.81 -11.00
C LEU A 84 -5.52 29.99 -11.15
N ALA A 85 -5.52 30.66 -12.30
CA ALA A 85 -4.67 31.83 -12.55
C ALA A 85 -5.08 33.04 -11.72
N ALA A 86 -6.38 33.39 -11.70
CA ALA A 86 -6.91 34.51 -10.94
C ALA A 86 -6.64 34.33 -9.43
N PHE A 87 -6.88 33.14 -8.88
CA PHE A 87 -6.60 32.86 -7.47
C PHE A 87 -5.10 32.87 -7.14
N SER A 88 -4.24 32.36 -8.04
CA SER A 88 -2.79 32.44 -7.87
C SER A 88 -2.27 33.89 -7.83
N SER A 89 -2.82 34.78 -8.66
CA SER A 89 -2.47 36.21 -8.57
C SER A 89 -2.86 36.84 -7.23
N GLN A 90 -4.02 36.45 -6.68
CA GLN A 90 -4.45 36.88 -5.35
C GLN A 90 -3.57 36.29 -4.24
N ALA A 91 -3.01 35.09 -4.46
CA ALA A 91 -2.14 34.42 -3.51
C ALA A 91 -0.85 35.19 -3.19
N ARG A 92 -0.38 36.04 -4.11
CA ARG A 92 0.77 36.93 -3.88
C ARG A 92 0.50 38.04 -2.86
N SER A 93 -0.77 38.35 -2.58
CA SER A 93 -1.21 39.35 -1.59
C SER A 93 -1.63 38.75 -0.24
N LEU A 94 -1.35 37.48 0.02
CA LEU A 94 -1.81 36.81 1.23
C LEU A 94 -1.14 37.36 2.50
N THR A 95 -1.94 37.52 3.56
CA THR A 95 -1.43 37.81 4.90
C THR A 95 -0.72 36.60 5.51
N TRP A 96 0.15 36.82 6.49
CA TRP A 96 0.87 35.74 7.20
C TRP A 96 -0.07 34.70 7.82
N ALA A 97 -1.24 35.13 8.31
CA ALA A 97 -2.26 34.25 8.87
C ALA A 97 -2.86 33.31 7.80
N GLY A 98 -3.10 33.80 6.58
CA GLY A 98 -3.57 32.97 5.47
C GLY A 98 -2.51 31.94 5.06
N LEU A 99 -1.22 32.33 5.00
CA LEU A 99 -0.14 31.41 4.63
C LEU A 99 -0.03 30.23 5.62
N LEU A 100 -0.17 30.49 6.92
CA LEU A 100 -0.21 29.45 7.95
C LEU A 100 -1.39 28.49 7.78
N MET A 101 -2.59 29.00 7.48
CA MET A 101 -3.77 28.17 7.23
C MET A 101 -3.57 27.27 6.00
N LEU A 102 -3.02 27.83 4.91
CA LEU A 102 -2.72 27.07 3.69
C LEU A 102 -1.69 25.96 3.97
N PHE A 103 -0.61 26.28 4.69
CA PHE A 103 0.40 25.30 5.08
C PHE A 103 -0.20 24.16 5.92
N ALA A 104 -1.03 24.49 6.91
CA ALA A 104 -1.72 23.49 7.72
C ALA A 104 -2.64 22.58 6.88
N THR A 105 -3.29 23.14 5.86
CA THR A 105 -4.19 22.41 4.96
C THR A 105 -3.42 21.43 4.07
N ALA A 106 -2.32 21.88 3.45
CA ALA A 106 -1.44 21.02 2.66
C ALA A 106 -0.84 19.88 3.52
N TYR A 107 -0.43 20.20 4.76
CA TYR A 107 0.05 19.22 5.72
C TYR A 107 -1.00 18.14 6.04
N LEU A 108 -2.25 18.55 6.33
CA LEU A 108 -3.34 17.63 6.62
C LEU A 108 -3.67 16.73 5.42
N MET A 109 -3.62 17.27 4.20
CA MET A 109 -3.81 16.49 2.97
C MET A 109 -2.74 15.40 2.85
N LEU A 110 -1.46 15.76 2.99
CA LEU A 110 -0.36 14.81 2.86
C LEU A 110 -0.43 13.69 3.91
N LYS A 111 -0.82 14.04 5.15
CA LYS A 111 -1.08 13.07 6.21
C LYS A 111 -2.24 12.12 5.88
N ASN A 112 -3.30 12.61 5.23
CA ASN A 112 -4.42 11.77 4.80
C ASN A 112 -4.02 10.83 3.65
N ILE A 113 -3.21 11.30 2.69
CA ILE A 113 -2.65 10.46 1.63
C ILE A 113 -1.83 9.33 2.24
N GLU A 114 -0.88 9.63 3.14
CA GLU A 114 -0.09 8.60 3.84
C GLU A 114 -0.99 7.63 4.59
N LYS A 115 -2.02 8.12 5.30
CA LYS A 115 -2.95 7.25 6.04
C LYS A 115 -3.66 6.25 5.12
N ILE A 116 -4.09 6.69 3.94
CA ILE A 116 -4.77 5.82 2.96
C ILE A 116 -3.78 4.79 2.39
N PHE A 117 -2.56 5.21 2.05
CA PHE A 117 -1.53 4.29 1.57
C PHE A 117 -1.16 3.27 2.66
N ASN A 118 -0.98 3.70 3.91
CA ASN A 118 -0.73 2.82 5.04
C ASN A 118 -1.87 1.84 5.28
N ALA A 119 -3.13 2.27 5.09
CA ALA A 119 -4.29 1.39 5.18
C ALA A 119 -4.27 0.29 4.10
N ILE A 120 -3.92 0.64 2.85
CA ILE A 120 -3.74 -0.33 1.76
C ILE A 120 -2.65 -1.35 2.12
N TRP A 121 -1.54 -0.88 2.68
CA TRP A 121 -0.43 -1.73 3.14
C TRP A 121 -0.69 -2.45 4.47
N GLY A 122 -1.84 -2.22 5.12
CA GLY A 122 -2.15 -2.86 6.41
C GLY A 122 -1.28 -2.39 7.59
N VAL A 123 -0.66 -1.22 7.47
CA VAL A 123 0.22 -0.63 8.49
C VAL A 123 -0.63 0.12 9.51
N SER A 124 -0.68 -0.39 10.74
CA SER A 124 -1.56 0.13 11.80
C SER A 124 -1.08 1.45 12.43
N ARG A 125 0.16 1.89 12.20
CA ARG A 125 0.71 3.16 12.72
C ARG A 125 1.44 3.95 11.64
N GLY A 126 1.03 5.20 11.43
CA GLY A 126 1.80 6.18 10.65
C GLY A 126 3.04 6.64 11.42
N ARG A 127 3.88 7.45 10.77
CA ARG A 127 5.03 8.05 11.46
C ARG A 127 4.52 9.02 12.54
N HIS A 128 5.03 8.92 13.77
CA HIS A 128 4.64 9.81 14.87
C HIS A 128 5.82 10.71 15.28
N GLY A 129 5.52 11.96 15.66
CA GLY A 129 6.49 12.92 16.22
C GLY A 129 7.23 13.76 15.18
N LEU A 130 8.37 14.31 15.63
CA LEU A 130 9.21 15.25 14.87
C LEU A 130 9.69 14.73 13.49
N PRO A 131 10.03 13.44 13.31
CA PRO A 131 10.41 12.93 12.00
C PRO A 131 9.30 13.02 10.95
N ASN A 132 8.03 12.89 11.36
CA ASN A 132 6.91 13.00 10.43
C ASN A 132 6.67 14.46 10.02
N PHE A 133 6.75 15.37 10.99
CA PHE A 133 6.68 16.80 10.71
C PHE A 133 7.78 17.24 9.74
N LEU A 134 9.03 16.84 9.99
CA LEU A 134 10.17 17.16 9.13
C LEU A 134 10.05 16.57 7.72
N LEU A 135 9.50 15.36 7.57
CA LEU A 135 9.29 14.75 6.26
C LEU A 135 8.24 15.51 5.45
N TYR A 136 7.11 15.86 6.05
CA TYR A 136 6.10 16.65 5.37
C TYR A 136 6.57 18.09 5.10
N TRP A 137 7.33 18.67 6.03
CA TRP A 137 7.97 19.98 5.83
C TRP A 137 8.99 19.95 4.69
N ALA A 138 9.77 18.86 4.57
CA ALA A 138 10.67 18.62 3.47
C ALA A 138 9.92 18.49 2.14
N ILE A 139 8.83 17.71 2.07
CA ILE A 139 8.02 17.60 0.85
C ILE A 139 7.44 18.96 0.45
N LEU A 140 6.95 19.73 1.41
CA LEU A 140 6.27 21.00 1.13
C LEU A 140 7.24 22.14 0.76
N SER A 141 8.51 22.06 1.17
CA SER A 141 9.57 23.02 0.82
C SER A 141 10.44 22.56 -0.35
N LEU A 142 11.01 21.35 -0.27
CA LEU A 142 11.87 20.76 -1.31
C LEU A 142 11.07 20.26 -2.51
N GLY A 143 9.79 19.89 -2.37
CA GLY A 143 8.96 19.46 -3.50
C GLY A 143 8.88 20.52 -4.60
N PRO A 144 8.42 21.76 -4.28
CA PRO A 144 8.52 22.91 -5.17
C PRO A 144 9.92 23.12 -5.75
N LEU A 145 10.96 23.02 -4.92
CA LEU A 145 12.35 23.21 -5.36
C LEU A 145 12.74 22.21 -6.45
N VAL A 146 12.46 20.92 -6.24
CA VAL A 146 12.74 19.85 -7.20
C VAL A 146 11.93 20.06 -8.49
N LEU A 147 10.66 20.47 -8.37
CA LEU A 147 9.83 20.82 -9.53
C LEU A 147 10.42 22.00 -10.31
N GLY A 148 10.86 23.07 -9.62
CA GLY A 148 11.50 24.21 -10.25
C GLY A 148 12.77 23.83 -11.01
N VAL A 149 13.62 22.99 -10.41
CA VAL A 149 14.82 22.45 -11.06
C VAL A 149 14.45 21.57 -12.27
N ALA A 150 13.42 20.73 -12.16
CA ALA A 150 12.94 19.89 -13.27
C ALA A 150 12.41 20.72 -14.45
N LEU A 151 11.67 21.80 -14.18
CA LEU A 151 11.15 22.70 -15.22
C LEU A 151 12.27 23.54 -15.86
N ALA A 152 13.18 24.08 -15.05
CA ALA A 152 14.35 24.82 -15.53
C ALA A 152 15.24 23.94 -16.42
N SER A 153 15.47 22.69 -16.01
CA SER A 153 16.23 21.72 -16.82
C SER A 153 15.49 21.28 -18.08
N SER A 154 14.16 21.18 -18.06
CA SER A 154 13.36 20.91 -19.25
C SER A 154 13.51 22.02 -20.30
N THR A 155 13.55 23.30 -19.87
CA THR A 155 13.83 24.43 -20.77
C THR A 155 15.23 24.32 -21.40
N TYR A 156 16.24 23.92 -20.61
CA TYR A 156 17.60 23.71 -21.13
C TYR A 156 17.66 22.54 -22.13
N LEU A 157 16.93 21.45 -21.87
CA LEU A 157 16.82 20.31 -22.78
C LEU A 157 16.15 20.67 -24.11
N ILE A 158 15.16 21.58 -24.10
CA ILE A 158 14.53 22.10 -25.33
C ILE A 158 15.54 22.95 -26.13
N SER A 159 16.29 23.82 -25.46
CA SER A 159 17.34 24.63 -26.11
C SER A 159 18.46 23.77 -26.69
N VAL A 160 18.84 22.69 -26.00
CA VAL A 160 19.77 21.67 -26.50
C VAL A 160 19.19 20.97 -27.73
N ARG A 161 17.91 20.57 -27.72
CA ARG A 161 17.22 19.98 -28.88
C ARG A 161 17.33 20.84 -30.15
N LEU A 162 17.14 22.15 -30.02
CA LEU A 162 17.23 23.09 -31.15
C LEU A 162 18.64 23.21 -31.75
N ILE A 163 19.68 22.96 -30.94
CA ILE A 163 21.08 23.00 -31.38
C ILE A 163 21.50 21.65 -32.00
N PHE A 164 20.94 20.54 -31.51
CA PHE A 164 21.28 19.19 -31.98
C PHE A 164 20.39 18.69 -33.13
N ASP A 165 19.28 19.36 -33.46
CA ASP A 165 18.44 19.05 -34.64
C ASP A 165 19.21 19.21 -35.96
N GLU A 166 20.22 20.09 -36.01
CA GLU A 166 21.11 20.22 -37.18
C GLU A 166 22.20 19.14 -37.27
N LEU A 167 22.44 18.37 -36.20
CA LEU A 167 23.53 17.39 -36.09
C LEU A 167 23.08 15.92 -36.10
N ASP A 168 21.78 15.63 -35.93
CA ASP A 168 21.28 14.25 -35.84
C ASP A 168 20.88 13.66 -37.20
N SER A 169 21.86 13.17 -37.95
CA SER A 169 21.64 12.42 -39.20
C SER A 169 21.01 11.03 -38.99
N PHE A 170 20.84 10.55 -37.75
CA PHE A 170 20.33 9.21 -37.43
C PHE A 170 18.89 9.19 -36.90
N GLY A 171 18.30 10.35 -36.54
CA GLY A 171 16.90 10.45 -36.09
C GLY A 171 16.61 9.73 -34.77
N ILE A 172 17.63 9.44 -33.95
CA ILE A 172 17.51 8.71 -32.68
C ILE A 172 17.13 9.65 -31.54
N LEU A 173 17.61 10.90 -31.55
CA LEU A 173 17.29 11.90 -30.51
C LEU A 173 15.78 12.19 -30.45
N PRO A 174 15.06 12.45 -31.57
CA PRO A 174 13.63 12.72 -31.55
C PRO A 174 12.82 11.64 -30.81
N TRP A 175 13.16 10.37 -31.07
CA TRP A 175 12.51 9.22 -30.45
C TRP A 175 12.79 9.14 -28.95
N LEU A 176 14.05 9.32 -28.53
CA LEU A 176 14.43 9.28 -27.10
C LEU A 176 13.66 10.32 -26.28
N PHE A 177 13.56 11.54 -26.81
CA PHE A 177 12.86 12.65 -26.16
C PHE A 177 11.33 12.45 -26.10
N GLN A 178 10.73 11.68 -27.01
CA GLN A 178 9.30 11.33 -26.95
C GLN A 178 9.00 10.35 -25.80
N PHE A 179 9.95 9.51 -25.42
CA PHE A 179 9.81 8.58 -24.30
C PHE A 179 10.09 9.20 -22.92
N ILE A 180 10.74 10.36 -22.85
CA ILE A 180 11.09 11.02 -21.58
C ILE A 180 9.85 11.27 -20.69
N PRO A 181 8.74 11.85 -21.20
CA PRO A 181 7.54 12.07 -20.39
C PRO A 181 6.99 10.77 -19.79
N TRP A 182 6.93 9.69 -20.59
CA TRP A 182 6.49 8.37 -20.13
C TRP A 182 7.38 7.82 -19.01
N VAL A 183 8.70 7.95 -19.15
CA VAL A 183 9.67 7.54 -18.12
C VAL A 183 9.52 8.37 -16.86
N LEU A 184 9.33 9.69 -16.97
CA LEU A 184 9.11 10.57 -15.83
C LEU A 184 7.81 10.24 -15.09
N THR A 185 6.71 10.00 -15.81
CA THR A 185 5.43 9.60 -15.23
C THR A 185 5.57 8.26 -14.49
N ALA A 186 6.23 7.26 -15.11
CA ALA A 186 6.49 5.98 -14.46
C ALA A 186 7.41 6.11 -13.23
N ALA A 187 8.44 6.96 -13.30
CA ALA A 187 9.33 7.25 -12.18
C ALA A 187 8.59 7.95 -11.03
N LEU A 188 7.68 8.89 -11.34
CA LEU A 188 6.86 9.58 -10.35
C LEU A 188 5.94 8.61 -9.61
N PHE A 189 5.21 7.75 -10.33
CA PHE A 189 4.38 6.72 -9.68
C PHE A 189 5.21 5.70 -8.90
N THR A 190 6.38 5.31 -9.41
CA THR A 190 7.30 4.43 -8.69
C THR A 190 7.73 5.06 -7.36
N LEU A 191 8.12 6.34 -7.38
CA LEU A 191 8.51 7.08 -6.19
C LEU A 191 7.33 7.22 -5.22
N LEU A 192 6.14 7.54 -5.73
CA LEU A 192 4.91 7.62 -4.93
C LEU A 192 4.64 6.30 -4.20
N PHE A 193 4.73 5.17 -4.89
CA PHE A 193 4.47 3.85 -4.30
C PHE A 193 5.59 3.37 -3.39
N ALA A 194 6.83 3.83 -3.57
CA ALA A 194 7.96 3.45 -2.72
C ALA A 194 8.10 4.32 -1.47
N ALA A 195 7.84 5.64 -1.57
CA ALA A 195 8.19 6.61 -0.54
C ALA A 195 7.02 6.96 0.40
N VAL A 196 5.78 6.95 -0.09
CA VAL A 196 4.59 7.33 0.69
C VAL A 196 4.24 6.30 1.76
N PRO A 197 4.23 4.97 1.47
CA PRO A 197 3.94 3.98 2.50
C PRO A 197 4.98 4.02 3.62
N ASN A 198 4.52 3.95 4.88
CA ASN A 198 5.39 3.80 6.03
C ASN A 198 5.82 2.34 6.24
N CYS A 199 6.27 1.68 5.18
CA CYS A 199 6.78 0.31 5.21
C CYS A 199 7.86 0.10 4.14
N LYS A 200 8.59 -1.01 4.22
CA LYS A 200 9.63 -1.34 3.23
C LYS A 200 8.98 -1.95 1.99
N VAL A 201 8.79 -1.14 0.96
CA VAL A 201 8.30 -1.58 -0.35
C VAL A 201 9.48 -2.08 -1.20
N PRO A 202 9.44 -3.31 -1.74
CA PRO A 202 10.49 -3.77 -2.65
C PRO A 202 10.48 -2.95 -3.94
N VAL A 203 11.61 -2.31 -4.25
CA VAL A 203 11.75 -1.38 -5.39
C VAL A 203 11.34 -2.02 -6.73
N LYS A 204 11.61 -3.32 -6.92
CA LYS A 204 11.20 -4.06 -8.13
C LYS A 204 9.67 -4.04 -8.34
N HIS A 205 8.90 -4.20 -7.26
CA HIS A 205 7.44 -4.15 -7.32
C HIS A 205 6.93 -2.74 -7.50
N ALA A 206 7.57 -1.75 -6.85
CA ALA A 206 7.25 -0.34 -7.06
C ALA A 206 7.47 0.09 -8.52
N ILE A 207 8.57 -0.33 -9.16
CA ILE A 207 8.85 -0.05 -10.58
C ILE A 207 7.79 -0.71 -11.47
N THR A 208 7.47 -1.98 -11.23
CA THR A 208 6.49 -2.72 -12.04
C THR A 208 5.10 -2.08 -11.92
N GLY A 209 4.68 -1.72 -10.70
CA GLY A 209 3.42 -1.02 -10.49
C GLY A 209 3.43 0.40 -11.06
N GLY A 210 4.53 1.15 -10.90
CA GLY A 210 4.68 2.49 -11.46
C GLY A 210 4.57 2.52 -12.98
N LEU A 211 5.18 1.55 -13.68
CA LEU A 211 5.07 1.41 -15.12
C LEU A 211 3.64 1.08 -15.57
N ILE A 212 2.98 0.11 -14.91
CA ILE A 212 1.60 -0.27 -15.24
C ILE A 212 0.64 0.90 -14.98
N THR A 213 0.82 1.60 -13.85
CA THR A 213 0.02 2.79 -13.52
C THR A 213 0.24 3.92 -14.52
N ALA A 214 1.47 4.16 -14.97
CA ALA A 214 1.75 5.16 -15.99
C ALA A 214 1.04 4.85 -17.31
N VAL A 215 1.08 3.60 -17.78
CA VAL A 215 0.33 3.17 -18.97
C VAL A 215 -1.17 3.40 -18.80
N CYS A 216 -1.74 2.99 -17.66
CA CYS A 216 -3.16 3.22 -17.38
C CYS A 216 -3.52 4.70 -17.30
N PHE A 217 -2.64 5.53 -16.75
CA PHE A 217 -2.83 6.97 -16.64
C PHE A 217 -2.93 7.62 -18.04
N GLU A 218 -1.99 7.34 -18.94
CA GLU A 218 -2.02 7.88 -20.31
C GLU A 218 -3.26 7.38 -21.07
N LEU A 219 -3.60 6.08 -20.96
CA LEU A 219 -4.81 5.54 -21.59
C LEU A 219 -6.10 6.20 -21.09
N VAL A 220 -6.22 6.44 -19.78
CA VAL A 220 -7.40 7.10 -19.21
C VAL A 220 -7.43 8.58 -19.56
N LYS A 221 -6.27 9.24 -19.66
CA LYS A 221 -6.16 10.62 -20.14
C LYS A 221 -6.69 10.76 -21.55
N ASP A 222 -6.19 9.94 -22.47
CA ASP A 222 -6.63 9.96 -23.87
C ASP A 222 -8.12 9.63 -23.98
N LEU A 223 -8.58 8.60 -23.25
CA LEU A 223 -9.99 8.22 -23.24
C LEU A 223 -10.89 9.33 -22.69
N PHE A 224 -10.47 10.03 -21.63
CA PHE A 224 -11.23 11.11 -21.04
C PHE A 224 -11.31 12.30 -21.99
N SER A 225 -10.18 12.73 -22.56
CA SER A 225 -10.13 13.80 -23.57
C SER A 225 -11.01 13.46 -24.78
N PHE A 226 -10.95 12.22 -25.26
CA PHE A 226 -11.84 11.72 -26.31
C PHE A 226 -13.30 11.85 -25.88
N VAL A 227 -13.72 11.24 -24.77
CA VAL A 227 -15.12 11.27 -24.32
C VAL A 227 -15.64 12.70 -24.18
N VAL A 228 -14.85 13.62 -23.59
CA VAL A 228 -15.28 15.01 -23.43
C VAL A 228 -15.41 15.74 -24.76
N SER A 229 -14.53 15.48 -25.72
CA SER A 229 -14.60 16.09 -27.05
C SER A 229 -15.89 15.72 -27.81
N TYR A 230 -16.48 14.56 -27.54
CA TYR A 230 -17.74 14.12 -28.19
C TYR A 230 -19.00 14.59 -27.48
N ILE A 231 -18.94 14.94 -26.20
CA ILE A 231 -20.13 15.39 -25.48
C ILE A 231 -20.25 16.91 -25.65
N SER A 232 -21.28 17.37 -26.35
CA SER A 232 -21.63 18.80 -26.46
C SER A 232 -22.23 19.32 -25.14
N ILE A 233 -21.42 19.39 -24.07
CA ILE A 233 -21.88 19.75 -22.72
C ILE A 233 -22.22 21.25 -22.59
N GLU A 234 -21.62 22.12 -23.41
CA GLU A 234 -21.93 23.55 -23.46
C GLU A 234 -23.43 23.82 -23.68
N VAL A 235 -24.12 22.96 -24.45
CA VAL A 235 -25.51 23.15 -24.86
C VAL A 235 -26.51 23.00 -23.71
N ILE A 236 -26.17 22.24 -22.65
CA ILE A 236 -27.09 21.94 -21.54
C ILE A 236 -26.69 22.65 -20.25
N TYR A 237 -25.39 22.74 -19.95
CA TYR A 237 -24.89 23.23 -18.65
C TYR A 237 -23.88 24.39 -18.75
N GLY A 238 -23.39 24.74 -19.94
CA GLY A 238 -22.39 25.81 -20.13
C GLY A 238 -21.16 25.68 -19.22
N ALA A 239 -20.63 26.80 -18.74
CA ALA A 239 -19.49 26.90 -17.81
C ALA A 239 -19.63 26.04 -16.53
N PHE A 240 -20.85 25.78 -16.06
CA PHE A 240 -21.07 24.98 -14.84
C PHE A 240 -20.58 23.53 -14.99
N ALA A 241 -20.55 22.99 -16.20
CA ALA A 241 -20.12 21.61 -16.47
C ALA A 241 -18.65 21.34 -16.15
N VAL A 242 -17.83 22.39 -16.14
CA VAL A 242 -16.39 22.31 -15.94
C VAL A 242 -16.05 21.77 -14.55
N VAL A 243 -16.79 22.18 -13.51
CA VAL A 243 -16.50 21.79 -12.11
C VAL A 243 -16.76 20.30 -11.86
N PRO A 244 -17.94 19.73 -12.18
CA PRO A 244 -18.17 18.29 -12.04
C PRO A 244 -17.21 17.45 -12.90
N LEU A 245 -16.87 17.92 -14.09
CA LEU A 245 -15.94 17.24 -14.99
C LEU A 245 -14.52 17.20 -14.40
N PHE A 246 -14.06 18.31 -13.85
CA PHE A 246 -12.78 18.40 -13.15
C PHE A 246 -12.74 17.50 -11.91
N LEU A 247 -13.83 17.44 -11.14
CA LEU A 247 -13.96 16.52 -10.00
C LEU A 247 -13.93 15.05 -10.44
N LEU A 248 -14.64 14.71 -11.52
CA LEU A 248 -14.60 13.37 -12.11
C LEU A 248 -13.19 13.00 -12.55
N TRP A 249 -12.49 13.92 -13.22
CA TRP A 249 -11.12 13.74 -13.65
C TRP A 249 -10.18 13.45 -12.48
N ILE A 250 -10.19 14.30 -11.44
CA ILE A 250 -9.39 14.06 -10.22
C ILE A 250 -9.76 12.73 -9.57
N ASN A 251 -11.05 12.36 -9.56
CA ASN A 251 -11.49 11.07 -9.04
C ASN A 251 -10.92 9.89 -9.83
N LEU A 252 -10.87 9.98 -11.16
CA LEU A 252 -10.23 8.98 -12.00
C LEU A 252 -8.72 8.90 -11.72
N LEU A 253 -8.05 10.04 -11.56
CA LEU A 253 -6.63 10.06 -11.18
C LEU A 253 -6.37 9.31 -9.87
N TRP A 254 -7.13 9.62 -8.81
CA TRP A 254 -6.99 8.91 -7.55
C TRP A 254 -7.38 7.43 -7.65
N THR A 255 -8.37 7.09 -8.46
CA THR A 255 -8.75 5.70 -8.72
C THR A 255 -7.58 4.91 -9.31
N ILE A 256 -6.90 5.47 -10.32
CA ILE A 256 -5.72 4.85 -10.96
C ILE A 256 -4.55 4.75 -9.98
N ILE A 257 -4.28 5.82 -9.22
CA ILE A 257 -3.20 5.85 -8.22
C ILE A 257 -3.42 4.79 -7.14
N LEU A 258 -4.63 4.71 -6.57
CA LEU A 258 -4.94 3.74 -5.51
C LEU A 258 -4.99 2.31 -6.06
N ALA A 259 -5.47 2.11 -7.28
CA ALA A 259 -5.39 0.81 -7.96
C ALA A 259 -3.93 0.36 -8.15
N GLY A 260 -3.05 1.29 -8.55
CA GLY A 260 -1.61 1.06 -8.63
C GLY A 260 -0.98 0.70 -7.27
N ALA A 261 -1.37 1.41 -6.21
CA ALA A 261 -0.89 1.12 -4.85
C ALA A 261 -1.31 -0.28 -4.38
N VAL A 262 -2.56 -0.68 -4.64
CA VAL A 262 -3.06 -2.05 -4.37
C VAL A 262 -2.30 -3.07 -5.22
N LEU A 263 -2.06 -2.78 -6.50
CA LEU A 263 -1.28 -3.66 -7.38
C LEU A 263 0.13 -3.91 -6.83
N VAL A 264 0.85 -2.87 -6.39
CA VAL A 264 2.18 -3.02 -5.79
C VAL A 264 2.10 -3.83 -4.49
N GLN A 265 1.11 -3.57 -3.64
CA GLN A 265 0.89 -4.31 -2.39
C GLN A 265 0.62 -5.79 -2.66
N VAL A 266 -0.21 -6.10 -3.65
CA VAL A 266 -0.49 -7.47 -4.09
C VAL A 266 0.76 -8.11 -4.70
N LEU A 267 1.50 -7.44 -5.58
CA LEU A 267 2.75 -7.97 -6.14
C LEU A 267 3.78 -8.31 -5.05
N SER A 268 3.87 -7.45 -4.02
CA SER A 268 4.75 -7.66 -2.88
C SER A 268 4.25 -8.75 -1.93
N SER A 269 2.94 -8.96 -1.83
CA SER A 269 2.33 -9.92 -0.90
C SER A 269 2.06 -11.29 -1.55
N TYR A 270 1.89 -11.37 -2.87
CA TYR A 270 1.49 -12.58 -3.59
C TYR A 270 2.55 -13.68 -3.53
N LYS A 271 3.84 -13.33 -3.63
CA LYS A 271 4.93 -14.30 -3.39
C LYS A 271 4.95 -14.81 -1.95
N THR A 272 4.62 -13.94 -0.99
CA THR A 272 4.65 -14.24 0.44
C THR A 272 3.40 -15.01 0.91
N SER A 273 2.24 -14.79 0.30
CA SER A 273 0.99 -15.49 0.62
C SER A 273 0.86 -16.84 -0.10
N ALA A 274 1.50 -17.02 -1.26
CA ALA A 274 1.53 -18.31 -1.96
C ALA A 274 2.49 -19.34 -1.32
N GLU A 275 3.44 -18.90 -0.50
CA GLU A 275 4.45 -19.75 0.18
C GLU A 275 4.16 -19.98 1.67
N GLY A 276 2.96 -19.62 2.16
CA GLY A 276 2.54 -20.08 3.48
C GLY A 276 2.39 -21.60 3.48
N ARG A 277 2.88 -22.30 4.50
CA ARG A 277 2.79 -23.77 4.59
C ARG A 277 1.35 -24.29 4.78
N GLY A 278 0.33 -23.41 4.70
CA GLY A 278 -1.08 -23.76 4.88
C GLY A 278 -1.44 -24.12 6.31
N TYR A 279 -0.74 -23.56 7.30
CA TYR A 279 -1.02 -23.86 8.70
C TYR A 279 -2.45 -23.43 9.09
N PRO A 280 -3.21 -24.27 9.81
CA PRO A 280 -4.41 -23.84 10.51
C PRO A 280 -4.11 -22.69 11.48
N ASP A 281 -5.06 -21.79 11.72
CA ASP A 281 -4.81 -20.54 12.47
C ASP A 281 -4.25 -20.77 13.88
N LEU A 282 -4.71 -21.81 14.58
CA LEU A 282 -4.18 -22.19 15.89
C LEU A 282 -2.70 -22.62 15.79
N VAL A 283 -2.35 -23.39 14.77
CA VAL A 283 -0.96 -23.84 14.55
C VAL A 283 -0.07 -22.67 14.16
N ALA A 284 -0.55 -21.78 13.28
CA ALA A 284 0.16 -20.55 12.92
C ALA A 284 0.39 -19.65 14.14
N ALA A 285 -0.62 -19.50 15.01
CA ALA A 285 -0.51 -18.77 16.26
C ALA A 285 0.57 -19.37 17.18
N LEU A 286 0.58 -20.69 17.34
CA LEU A 286 1.58 -21.40 18.14
C LEU A 286 2.99 -21.25 17.56
N VAL A 287 3.17 -21.37 16.23
CA VAL A 287 4.47 -21.17 15.57
C VAL A 287 4.99 -19.74 15.80
N ALA A 288 4.11 -18.74 15.69
CA ALA A 288 4.48 -17.35 15.94
C ALA A 288 4.90 -17.12 17.40
N LEU A 289 4.10 -17.60 18.37
CA LEU A 289 4.42 -17.48 19.80
C LEU A 289 5.68 -18.26 20.18
N TRP A 290 5.94 -19.40 19.55
CA TRP A 290 7.17 -20.17 19.75
C TRP A 290 8.40 -19.41 19.25
N GLN A 291 8.35 -18.79 18.06
CA GLN A 291 9.43 -17.92 17.56
C GLN A 291 9.70 -16.74 18.48
N LEU A 292 8.64 -16.11 19.01
CA LEU A 292 8.74 -15.03 19.99
C LEU A 292 9.37 -15.51 21.30
N LYS A 293 8.96 -16.67 21.83
CA LYS A 293 9.55 -17.28 23.05
C LYS A 293 11.04 -17.54 22.87
N GLN A 294 11.44 -18.13 21.75
CA GLN A 294 12.86 -18.41 21.47
C GLN A 294 13.71 -17.13 21.39
N LYS A 295 13.24 -16.11 20.68
CA LYS A 295 13.99 -14.86 20.53
C LYS A 295 14.01 -14.04 21.82
N SER A 296 12.92 -14.09 22.61
CA SER A 296 12.84 -13.49 23.93
C SER A 296 13.92 -14.04 24.88
N ARG A 297 14.16 -15.36 24.89
CA ARG A 297 15.26 -15.98 25.67
C ARG A 297 16.65 -15.43 25.32
N SER A 298 16.84 -14.97 24.08
CA SER A 298 18.10 -14.37 23.61
C SER A 298 18.14 -12.84 23.68
N GLY A 299 17.10 -12.19 24.23
CA GLY A 299 16.97 -10.72 24.27
C GLY A 299 16.76 -10.07 22.90
N ARG A 300 16.34 -10.83 21.88
CA ARG A 300 16.15 -10.33 20.50
C ARG A 300 14.67 -10.17 20.17
N ALA A 301 14.36 -9.19 19.32
CA ALA A 301 13.01 -8.97 18.81
C ALA A 301 12.77 -9.72 17.48
N VAL A 302 11.51 -10.01 17.17
CA VAL A 302 11.08 -10.72 15.96
C VAL A 302 10.61 -9.71 14.91
N LYS A 303 10.98 -9.92 13.65
CA LYS A 303 10.54 -9.10 12.51
C LYS A 303 9.49 -9.85 11.72
N ASP A 304 8.67 -9.14 10.93
CA ASP A 304 7.71 -9.77 10.01
C ASP A 304 8.40 -10.81 9.11
N VAL A 305 9.62 -10.52 8.64
CA VAL A 305 10.44 -11.44 7.81
C VAL A 305 10.67 -12.80 8.50
N HIS A 306 10.86 -12.83 9.81
CA HIS A 306 11.07 -14.09 10.53
C HIS A 306 9.77 -14.91 10.61
N MET A 307 8.60 -14.27 10.71
CA MET A 307 7.31 -14.96 10.72
C MET A 307 6.98 -15.52 9.34
N LEU A 308 7.28 -14.76 8.29
CA LEU A 308 7.14 -15.22 6.91
C LEU A 308 8.10 -16.39 6.62
N ALA A 309 9.35 -16.31 7.07
CA ALA A 309 10.33 -17.40 6.95
C ALA A 309 9.93 -18.66 7.75
N ALA A 310 9.14 -18.50 8.81
CA ALA A 310 8.56 -19.62 9.56
C ALA A 310 7.39 -20.30 8.81
N GLY A 311 6.98 -19.76 7.65
CA GLY A 311 5.93 -20.31 6.81
C GLY A 311 4.53 -19.79 7.10
N LEU A 312 4.41 -18.67 7.84
CA LEU A 312 3.13 -17.98 8.00
C LEU A 312 2.86 -17.10 6.77
N ALA A 313 1.65 -17.19 6.21
CA ALA A 313 1.23 -16.27 5.15
C ALA A 313 1.12 -14.84 5.69
N SER A 314 1.39 -13.83 4.85
CA SER A 314 1.40 -12.43 5.28
C SER A 314 0.04 -11.97 5.85
N SER A 315 -1.07 -12.37 5.22
CA SER A 315 -2.42 -12.05 5.69
C SER A 315 -2.74 -12.73 7.02
N GLN A 316 -2.38 -14.00 7.14
CA GLN A 316 -2.57 -14.80 8.36
C GLN A 316 -1.78 -14.20 9.52
N TRP A 317 -0.49 -13.88 9.30
CA TRP A 317 0.33 -13.21 10.31
C TRP A 317 -0.24 -11.83 10.67
N GLN A 318 -0.72 -11.05 9.70
CA GLN A 318 -1.31 -9.74 9.98
C GLN A 318 -2.55 -9.84 10.88
N ALA A 319 -3.42 -10.84 10.65
CA ALA A 319 -4.58 -11.11 11.50
C ALA A 319 -4.16 -11.54 12.91
N LEU A 320 -3.24 -12.50 13.02
CA LEU A 320 -2.71 -12.97 14.31
C LEU A 320 -2.00 -11.86 15.08
N ARG A 321 -1.16 -11.06 14.42
CA ARG A 321 -0.46 -9.92 15.00
C ARG A 321 -1.45 -8.90 15.57
N ALA A 322 -2.51 -8.56 14.84
CA ALA A 322 -3.53 -7.64 15.32
C ALA A 322 -4.23 -8.18 16.58
N ALA A 323 -4.57 -9.47 16.59
CA ALA A 323 -5.15 -10.13 17.77
C ALA A 323 -4.18 -10.11 18.97
N PHE A 324 -2.91 -10.47 18.75
CA PHE A 324 -1.89 -10.50 19.81
C PHE A 324 -1.61 -9.11 20.40
N LEU A 325 -1.55 -8.07 19.58
CA LEU A 325 -1.39 -6.69 20.04
C LEU A 325 -2.62 -6.21 20.82
N ARG A 326 -3.83 -6.55 20.36
CA ARG A 326 -5.08 -6.19 21.03
C ARG A 326 -5.18 -6.79 22.42
N HIS A 327 -4.77 -8.05 22.58
CA HIS A 327 -4.78 -8.79 23.85
C HIS A 327 -3.48 -8.67 24.65
N ARG A 328 -2.55 -7.79 24.24
CA ARG A 328 -1.27 -7.52 24.92
C ARG A 328 -0.40 -8.78 25.14
N LEU A 329 -0.48 -9.75 24.23
CA LEU A 329 0.45 -10.88 24.17
C LEU A 329 1.83 -10.46 23.64
N ILE A 330 1.84 -9.52 22.70
CA ILE A 330 3.05 -8.93 22.13
C ILE A 330 2.98 -7.40 22.19
N THR A 331 4.15 -6.77 22.15
CA THR A 331 4.28 -5.32 21.96
C THR A 331 5.32 -5.01 20.87
N THR A 332 5.25 -3.79 20.32
CA THR A 332 6.18 -3.31 19.30
C THR A 332 7.29 -2.48 19.93
N THR A 333 8.53 -2.71 19.53
CA THR A 333 9.68 -1.85 19.87
C THR A 333 9.63 -0.54 19.08
N GLN A 334 10.49 0.42 19.42
CA GLN A 334 10.63 1.68 18.67
C GLN A 334 11.05 1.46 17.21
N GLN A 335 11.71 0.33 16.91
CA GLN A 335 12.13 -0.04 15.57
C GLN A 335 11.05 -0.80 14.77
N GLY A 336 9.88 -1.05 15.39
CA GLY A 336 8.77 -1.78 14.76
C GLY A 336 8.88 -3.31 14.87
N ASP A 337 9.82 -3.82 15.66
CA ASP A 337 9.98 -5.26 15.89
C ASP A 337 9.07 -5.74 17.03
N TYR A 338 8.74 -7.03 17.08
CA TYR A 338 7.83 -7.60 18.05
C TYR A 338 8.56 -8.31 19.19
N VAL A 339 8.11 -8.04 20.41
CA VAL A 339 8.58 -8.72 21.62
C VAL A 339 7.38 -9.25 22.40
N LEU A 340 7.61 -10.34 23.12
CA LEU A 340 6.62 -10.93 24.01
C LEU A 340 6.38 -9.97 25.20
N SER A 341 5.13 -9.67 25.52
CA SER A 341 4.76 -8.77 26.62
C SER A 341 4.08 -9.45 27.80
N ARG A 342 3.71 -10.73 27.66
CA ARG A 342 3.08 -11.53 28.71
C ARG A 342 3.79 -12.88 28.81
N ASP A 343 3.84 -13.43 30.02
CA ASP A 343 4.36 -14.78 30.22
C ASP A 343 3.46 -15.81 29.55
N LEU A 344 4.06 -16.75 28.81
CA LEU A 344 3.34 -17.82 28.12
C LEU A 344 2.95 -18.95 29.08
N ASP A 345 3.57 -19.02 30.27
CA ASP A 345 3.17 -19.96 31.31
C ASP A 345 1.80 -19.61 31.93
N GLU A 346 1.39 -18.33 31.86
CA GLU A 346 0.08 -17.86 32.35
C GLU A 346 -1.03 -17.87 31.29
N VAL A 347 -0.68 -18.14 30.03
CA VAL A 347 -1.64 -18.13 28.92
C VAL A 347 -1.97 -19.57 28.56
N THR A 348 -3.25 -19.93 28.57
CA THR A 348 -3.71 -21.27 28.20
C THR A 348 -3.98 -21.39 26.70
N LEU A 349 -3.98 -22.62 26.19
CA LEU A 349 -4.37 -22.88 24.81
C LEU A 349 -5.81 -22.45 24.52
N ARG A 350 -6.70 -22.54 25.51
CA ARG A 350 -8.08 -22.04 25.47
C ARG A 350 -8.14 -20.53 25.33
N GLU A 351 -7.34 -19.80 26.11
CA GLU A 351 -7.25 -18.34 25.99
C GLU A 351 -6.72 -17.95 24.60
N LEU A 352 -5.71 -18.66 24.08
CA LEU A 352 -5.20 -18.42 22.74
C LEU A 352 -6.27 -18.66 21.66
N ALA A 353 -7.03 -19.75 21.76
CA ALA A 353 -8.11 -20.07 20.83
C ALA A 353 -9.20 -18.97 20.83
N ALA A 354 -9.53 -18.42 21.99
CA ALA A 354 -10.45 -17.28 22.11
C ALA A 354 -9.87 -16.00 21.48
N ILE A 355 -8.58 -15.72 21.68
CA ILE A 355 -7.89 -14.53 21.13
C ILE A 355 -7.89 -14.53 19.60
N ILE A 356 -7.70 -15.69 18.96
CA ILE A 356 -7.72 -15.81 17.50
C ILE A 356 -9.14 -15.97 16.94
N ALA A 357 -10.17 -15.84 17.78
CA ALA A 357 -11.57 -16.05 17.43
C ALA A 357 -11.82 -17.40 16.74
N MET A 358 -11.14 -18.46 17.22
CA MET A 358 -11.39 -19.81 16.75
C MET A 358 -12.86 -20.14 17.00
N PRO A 359 -13.61 -20.66 16.01
CA PRO A 359 -15.02 -20.99 16.16
C PRO A 359 -15.14 -22.28 17.00
N VAL A 360 -14.86 -22.16 18.30
CA VAL A 360 -14.98 -23.26 19.26
C VAL A 360 -16.38 -23.28 19.86
N GLN A 361 -17.10 -22.15 19.85
CA GLN A 361 -18.45 -22.06 20.39
C GLN A 361 -19.47 -22.11 19.27
N MET A 362 -20.23 -23.20 19.19
CA MET A 362 -21.44 -23.19 18.39
C MET A 362 -22.42 -22.18 18.97
N PRO A 363 -23.15 -21.41 18.15
CA PRO A 363 -24.12 -20.45 18.63
C PRO A 363 -25.20 -21.18 19.44
N VAL A 364 -25.07 -21.13 20.76
CA VAL A 364 -26.10 -21.54 21.68
C VAL A 364 -27.26 -20.56 21.45
N MET A 365 -28.38 -21.09 20.97
CA MET A 365 -29.63 -20.41 20.63
C MET A 365 -29.78 -19.90 19.19
N VAL A 366 -30.08 -20.82 18.27
CA VAL A 366 -30.96 -20.52 17.14
C VAL A 366 -32.40 -20.73 17.64
N MET A 367 -33.06 -19.67 18.11
CA MET A 367 -34.42 -19.70 18.67
C MET A 367 -35.49 -20.46 17.82
N PRO A 368 -35.40 -20.59 16.48
CA PRO A 368 -36.37 -21.37 15.72
C PRO A 368 -36.23 -22.90 15.87
N LEU A 369 -35.05 -23.41 16.27
CA LEU A 369 -34.74 -24.85 16.21
C LEU A 369 -34.97 -25.58 17.54
N GLN A 370 -35.24 -24.86 18.63
CA GLN A 370 -35.48 -25.46 19.96
C GLN A 370 -36.71 -26.37 20.01
N GLN A 371 -37.67 -26.16 19.10
CA GLN A 371 -38.90 -26.96 19.01
C GLN A 371 -38.72 -28.25 18.20
N ALA A 372 -37.57 -28.43 17.52
CA ALA A 372 -37.34 -29.62 16.71
C ALA A 372 -36.95 -30.83 17.59
N PRO A 373 -37.56 -32.01 17.40
CA PRO A 373 -37.34 -33.18 18.26
C PRO A 373 -35.90 -33.73 18.22
N TRP A 374 -35.15 -33.46 17.15
CA TRP A 374 -33.74 -33.86 17.01
C TRP A 374 -32.75 -32.85 17.62
N PHE A 375 -33.19 -31.65 18.00
CA PHE A 375 -32.30 -30.60 18.48
C PHE A 375 -31.70 -30.90 19.85
N ALA A 376 -32.50 -31.38 20.80
CA ALA A 376 -32.04 -31.74 22.14
C ALA A 376 -30.91 -32.80 22.17
N PRO A 377 -31.02 -33.95 21.47
CA PRO A 377 -29.93 -34.93 21.44
C PRO A 377 -28.69 -34.43 20.69
N LEU A 378 -28.85 -33.58 19.67
CA LEU A 378 -27.71 -32.94 19.01
C LEU A 378 -27.00 -31.96 19.96
N ALA A 379 -27.74 -31.07 20.62
CA ALA A 379 -27.20 -30.09 21.56
C ALA A 379 -26.40 -30.75 22.69
N ALA A 380 -26.89 -31.86 23.24
CA ALA A 380 -26.15 -32.62 24.25
C ALA A 380 -24.82 -33.19 23.74
N ARG A 381 -24.78 -33.69 22.50
CA ARG A 381 -23.55 -34.19 21.87
C ARG A 381 -22.55 -33.07 21.61
N LEU A 382 -23.02 -31.92 21.16
CA LEU A 382 -22.17 -30.76 20.90
C LEU A 382 -21.62 -30.18 22.21
N GLN A 383 -22.44 -30.07 23.25
CA GLN A 383 -21.98 -29.64 24.57
C GLN A 383 -20.93 -30.58 25.17
N ALA A 384 -21.03 -31.90 24.91
CA ALA A 384 -20.01 -32.85 25.31
C ALA A 384 -18.67 -32.65 24.56
N VAL A 385 -18.71 -32.29 23.27
CA VAL A 385 -17.52 -31.96 22.48
C VAL A 385 -16.88 -30.66 22.97
N ASP A 386 -17.69 -29.63 23.26
CA ASP A 386 -17.21 -28.36 23.81
C ASP A 386 -16.55 -28.56 25.18
N ALA A 387 -17.20 -29.32 26.07
CA ALA A 387 -16.65 -29.63 27.39
C ALA A 387 -15.36 -30.46 27.32
N TYR A 388 -15.24 -31.37 26.36
CA TYR A 388 -14.01 -32.12 26.12
C TYR A 388 -12.90 -31.20 25.61
N THR A 389 -13.20 -30.35 24.62
CA THR A 389 -12.26 -29.38 24.06
C THR A 389 -11.76 -28.40 25.12
N ASP A 390 -12.66 -27.90 25.96
CA ASP A 390 -12.33 -26.98 27.05
C ASP A 390 -11.33 -27.61 28.04
N ARG A 391 -11.52 -28.89 28.40
CA ARG A 391 -10.61 -29.60 29.31
C ARG A 391 -9.22 -29.81 28.71
N GLU A 392 -9.15 -30.24 27.44
CA GLU A 392 -7.86 -30.48 26.78
C GLU A 392 -7.09 -29.15 26.53
N PHE A 393 -7.81 -28.03 26.39
CA PHE A 393 -7.21 -26.73 26.09
C PHE A 393 -6.82 -25.92 27.35
N GLU A 394 -7.03 -26.45 28.56
CA GLU A 394 -6.59 -25.83 29.81
C GLU A 394 -5.07 -25.87 30.03
N ILE A 395 -4.31 -26.59 29.19
CA ILE A 395 -2.85 -26.60 29.23
C ILE A 395 -2.25 -25.21 28.97
N SER A 396 -1.23 -24.81 29.73
CA SER A 396 -0.49 -23.56 29.48
C SER A 396 0.38 -23.67 28.23
N LEU A 397 0.50 -22.58 27.48
CA LEU A 397 1.37 -22.52 26.31
C LEU A 397 2.84 -22.73 26.70
N GLY A 398 3.20 -22.29 27.90
CA GLY A 398 4.49 -22.52 28.51
C GLY A 398 4.85 -24.00 28.65
N ALA A 399 3.96 -24.79 29.26
CA ALA A 399 4.08 -26.24 29.40
C ALA A 399 4.06 -26.96 28.05
N LEU A 400 3.17 -26.55 27.15
CA LEU A 400 3.09 -27.09 25.79
C LEU A 400 4.41 -26.92 25.03
N PHE A 401 5.07 -25.78 25.18
CA PHE A 401 6.37 -25.52 24.55
C PHE A 401 7.56 -26.15 25.28
N ALA A 402 7.40 -26.58 26.53
CA ALA A 402 8.44 -27.25 27.32
C ALA A 402 8.54 -28.76 27.03
N ALA A 403 7.46 -29.39 26.56
CA ALA A 403 7.38 -30.83 26.28
C ALA A 403 8.39 -31.38 25.25
N ARG A 404 9.21 -30.53 24.61
CA ARG A 404 10.26 -30.93 23.66
C ARG A 404 11.68 -30.82 24.21
N ASP A 405 11.89 -30.22 25.39
CA ASP A 405 13.22 -30.20 26.01
C ASP A 405 13.65 -31.59 26.55
N GLU A 406 12.72 -32.58 26.61
CA GLU A 406 12.98 -33.97 27.05
C GLU A 406 13.04 -35.02 25.91
N ALA A 407 12.84 -34.65 24.65
CA ALA A 407 13.00 -35.60 23.53
C ALA A 407 14.49 -35.72 23.15
N PRO A 408 15.10 -36.93 23.13
CA PRO A 408 16.51 -37.07 22.84
C PRO A 408 16.81 -36.53 21.44
N ALA A 409 17.90 -35.77 21.34
CA ALA A 409 18.40 -35.17 20.11
C ALA A 409 18.38 -36.20 18.97
N ALA A 410 17.42 -36.04 18.05
CA ALA A 410 17.44 -36.78 16.80
C ALA A 410 18.74 -36.40 16.10
N GLY A 411 19.62 -37.40 15.97
CA GLY A 411 21.00 -37.25 15.61
C GLY A 411 21.23 -36.36 14.40
N ASP A 412 22.31 -35.59 14.54
CA ASP A 412 23.13 -35.01 13.49
C ASP A 412 23.05 -35.84 12.20
N ARG A 413 22.20 -35.42 11.25
CA ARG A 413 22.31 -35.83 9.86
C ARG A 413 23.09 -34.75 9.16
N ASP A 414 24.41 -34.95 9.22
CA ASP A 414 25.40 -34.34 8.34
C ASP A 414 24.89 -34.33 6.88
N PRO A 415 24.80 -33.18 6.19
CA PRO A 415 24.38 -33.12 4.80
C PRO A 415 25.45 -33.60 3.81
N ALA A 416 26.59 -34.11 4.26
CA ALA A 416 27.70 -34.53 3.41
C ALA A 416 28.02 -36.04 3.49
N ALA A 417 27.17 -36.91 2.92
CA ALA A 417 27.59 -38.27 2.54
C ALA A 417 26.88 -38.75 1.26
N PRO A 418 27.58 -39.46 0.34
CA PRO A 418 27.15 -39.61 -1.05
C PRO A 418 26.08 -40.69 -1.24
N LYS A 419 25.18 -40.45 -2.20
CA LYS A 419 24.15 -41.40 -2.64
C LYS A 419 24.77 -42.77 -2.98
N PRO A 420 24.15 -43.90 -2.58
CA PRO A 420 24.67 -45.23 -2.90
C PRO A 420 24.54 -45.50 -4.40
N LYS A 421 25.66 -45.92 -5.02
CA LYS A 421 25.73 -46.38 -6.41
C LYS A 421 24.79 -47.57 -6.63
N GLY A 422 24.01 -47.51 -7.70
CA GLY A 422 23.17 -48.61 -8.18
C GLY A 422 24.00 -49.87 -8.43
N ARG A 423 23.56 -50.97 -7.84
CA ARG A 423 24.10 -52.31 -8.07
C ARG A 423 23.53 -52.82 -9.39
N LYS A 424 24.34 -52.82 -10.45
CA LYS A 424 24.10 -53.64 -11.65
C LYS A 424 24.14 -55.11 -11.22
N GLN A 425 23.04 -55.83 -11.37
CA GLN A 425 23.07 -57.29 -11.47
C GLN A 425 23.40 -57.63 -12.92
N ALA A 426 24.52 -58.33 -13.10
CA ALA A 426 24.86 -59.06 -14.31
C ALA A 426 24.63 -60.56 -14.04
N ALA A 427 24.34 -61.28 -15.14
CA ALA A 427 23.85 -62.64 -15.24
C ALA A 427 24.64 -63.72 -14.49
N GLY A 428 23.89 -64.77 -14.13
CA GLY A 428 24.32 -66.14 -13.90
C GLY A 428 23.19 -67.05 -14.36
#